data_AF-A0A392QR87-F1
#
_entry.id   AF-A0A392QR87-F1
#
_cell.length_a   1.000
_cell.length_b   1.000
_cell.length_c   1.000
_cell.angle_alpha   90.00
_cell.angle_beta   90.00
_cell.angle_gamma   90.00
#
_symmetry.space_group_name_H-M   'P 1'
#
loop_
_entity.id
_entity.type
_entity.pdbx_description
1 polymer ?
#
loop_
_entity_poly.entity_id
_entity_poly.type
_entity_poly.pdbx_seq_one_letter_code
_entity_poly.pdbx_strand_id
1 'polypeptide(L)' 'MVKGNGTIFLAGPPLVKAATGEEVSAEDLGGAAVHCKTSGVSDYFAQDELHALALGRDIVKNLHMAGRDVSTN' A
#
# COMPACT_ATOMS: atom_id res chain seq x y z
N MET A 1 -0.28 -1.79 -3.26
CA MET A 1 0.98 -2.48 -2.91
C MET A 1 0.95 -3.94 -3.34
N VAL A 2 2.10 -4.55 -3.63
CA VAL A 2 2.22 -5.98 -4.00
C VAL A 2 2.50 -6.82 -2.76
N LYS A 3 1.76 -7.92 -2.59
CA LYS A 3 1.96 -8.89 -1.49
C LYS A 3 3.41 -9.40 -1.46
N GLY A 4 4.06 -9.32 -0.30
CA GLY A 4 5.41 -9.88 -0.06
C GLY A 4 6.57 -9.08 -0.67
N ASN A 5 6.30 -8.14 -1.57
CA ASN A 5 7.34 -7.34 -2.24
C ASN A 5 7.23 -5.84 -1.92
N GLY A 6 6.07 -5.35 -1.48
CA GLY A 6 5.86 -3.95 -1.12
C GLY A 6 6.03 -3.68 0.37
N THR A 7 6.96 -2.80 0.74
CA THR A 7 7.13 -2.29 2.11
C THR A 7 7.25 -0.78 2.14
N ILE A 8 6.61 -0.10 3.10
CA ILE A 8 6.71 1.35 3.34
C ILE A 8 6.93 1.57 4.84
N PHE A 9 7.87 2.43 5.22
CA PHE A 9 8.06 2.84 6.62
C PHE A 9 8.94 4.08 6.69
N LEU A 10 8.79 4.88 7.74
CA LEU A 10 9.65 6.04 8.00
C LEU A 10 11.01 5.63 8.60
N ALA A 11 10.99 4.60 9.46
CA ALA A 11 12.15 4.01 10.09
C ALA A 11 12.11 2.49 9.88
N GLY A 12 13.16 1.91 9.32
CA GLY A 12 13.22 0.48 9.06
C GLY A 12 13.47 -0.37 10.32
N PRO A 13 13.32 -1.71 10.24
CA PRO A 13 13.49 -2.60 11.38
C PRO A 13 14.78 -2.44 12.20
N PRO A 14 15.97 -2.21 11.59
CA PRO A 14 17.19 -2.00 12.37
C PRO A 14 17.12 -0.77 13.27
N LEU A 15 16.44 0.30 12.82
CA LEU A 15 16.31 1.54 13.59
C LEU A 15 15.27 1.40 14.71
N VAL A 16 14.16 0.70 14.44
CA VAL A 16 13.15 0.37 15.47
C VAL A 16 13.82 -0.42 16.59
N LYS A 17 14.57 -1.48 16.25
CA LYS A 17 15.31 -2.28 17.24
C LYS A 17 16.31 -1.44 18.04
N ALA A 18 17.07 -0.57 17.38
CA ALA A 18 18.06 0.27 18.06
C ALA A 18 17.43 1.30 19.02
N ALA A 19 16.23 1.81 18.69
CA ALA A 19 15.58 2.87 19.45
C ALA A 19 14.64 2.35 20.56
N THR A 20 13.90 1.26 20.30
CA THR A 20 12.87 0.73 21.23
C THR A 20 13.24 -0.62 21.81
N GLY A 21 14.19 -1.35 21.21
CA GLY A 21 14.50 -2.73 21.55
C GLY A 21 13.55 -3.76 20.92
N GLU A 22 12.52 -3.33 20.19
CA GLU A 22 11.56 -4.24 19.55
C GLU A 22 12.15 -4.91 18.31
N GLU A 23 12.00 -6.23 18.21
CA GLU A 23 12.33 -6.99 17.01
C GLU A 23 11.07 -7.16 16.16
N VAL A 24 11.06 -6.55 14.98
CA VAL A 24 9.94 -6.59 14.03
C VAL A 24 10.47 -6.88 12.64
N SER A 25 9.72 -7.64 11.83
CA SER A 25 10.08 -7.88 10.43
C SER A 25 9.68 -6.69 9.54
N ALA A 26 10.24 -6.58 8.33
CA ALA A 26 9.84 -5.54 7.39
C ALA A 26 8.36 -5.66 6.95
N GLU A 27 7.86 -6.90 6.83
CA GLU A 27 6.46 -7.16 6.45
C GLU A 27 5.50 -6.81 7.60
N ASP A 28 5.87 -7.12 8.85
CA ASP A 28 5.04 -6.78 10.02
C ASP A 28 5.08 -5.29 10.34
N LEU A 29 6.19 -4.61 10.04
CA LEU A 29 6.35 -3.18 10.29
C LEU A 29 5.59 -2.31 9.28
N GLY A 30 5.61 -2.71 8.01
CA GLY A 30 5.13 -1.84 6.93
C GLY A 30 4.88 -2.57 5.61
N GLY A 31 4.57 -3.86 5.66
CA GLY A 31 4.24 -4.66 4.50
C GLY A 31 2.89 -4.29 3.88
N ALA A 32 2.59 -4.93 2.74
CA ALA A 32 1.35 -4.68 1.99
C ALA A 32 0.09 -4.95 2.84
N ALA A 33 0.11 -5.95 3.72
CA ALA A 33 -1.02 -6.27 4.57
C ALA A 33 -1.32 -5.16 5.58
N VAL A 34 -0.27 -4.61 6.22
CA VAL A 34 -0.38 -3.51 7.18
C VAL A 34 -1.00 -2.29 6.52
N HIS A 35 -0.48 -1.91 5.34
CA HIS A 35 -0.91 -0.68 4.68
C HIS A 35 -2.22 -0.76 3.92
N CYS A 36 -2.65 -1.94 3.48
CA CYS A 36 -3.95 -2.11 2.81
C CYS A 36 -5.10 -2.50 3.74
N LYS A 37 -4.83 -2.94 4.97
CA LYS A 37 -5.88 -3.38 5.91
C LYS A 37 -5.96 -2.57 7.19
N THR A 38 -4.82 -2.13 7.72
CA THR A 38 -4.77 -1.52 9.05
C THR A 38 -4.55 -0.01 8.97
N SER A 39 -3.51 0.44 8.26
CA SER A 39 -3.15 1.86 8.26
C SER A 39 -3.87 2.69 7.20
N GLY A 40 -4.39 2.05 6.14
CA GLY A 40 -5.03 2.74 5.01
C GLY A 40 -4.09 3.57 4.13
N VAL A 41 -2.78 3.30 4.17
CA VAL A 41 -1.79 4.05 3.34
C VAL A 41 -1.84 3.62 1.87
N SER A 42 -2.28 2.39 1.58
CA SER A 42 -2.45 1.92 0.20
C SER A 42 -3.85 1.34 -0.01
N ASP A 43 -4.56 1.86 -1.01
CA ASP A 43 -5.95 1.45 -1.28
C ASP A 43 -6.08 0.09 -1.97
N TYR A 44 -5.03 -0.36 -2.67
CA TYR A 44 -5.09 -1.56 -3.52
C TYR A 44 -4.08 -2.61 -3.09
N PHE A 45 -4.55 -3.84 -2.88
CA PHE A 45 -3.72 -5.01 -2.54
C PHE A 45 -3.55 -5.94 -3.75
N ALA A 46 -2.40 -5.87 -4.41
CA ALA A 46 -2.06 -6.70 -5.56
C ALA A 46 -1.44 -8.03 -5.11
N GLN A 47 -1.76 -9.11 -5.82
CA GLN A 47 -1.27 -10.46 -5.52
C GLN A 47 0.15 -10.70 -6.08
N ASP A 48 0.49 -10.02 -7.17
CA ASP A 48 1.77 -10.07 -7.88
C ASP A 48 1.99 -8.76 -8.67
N GLU A 49 3.13 -8.64 -9.34
CA GLU A 49 3.52 -7.43 -10.10
C GLU A 49 2.62 -7.18 -11.31
N LEU A 50 2.22 -8.24 -12.02
CA LEU A 50 1.38 -8.11 -13.22
C LEU A 50 -0.02 -7.61 -12.85
N HIS A 51 -0.56 -8.11 -11.75
CA HIS A 51 -1.81 -7.62 -11.17
C HIS A 51 -1.67 -6.17 -10.73
N ALA A 52 -0.56 -5.77 -10.10
CA ALA A 52 -0.34 -4.36 -9.75
C ALA A 52 -0.32 -3.43 -10.97
N LEU A 53 0.33 -3.86 -12.05
CA LEU A 53 0.33 -3.11 -13.32
C LEU A 53 -1.06 -3.05 -13.95
N ALA A 54 -1.85 -4.12 -13.88
CA ALA A 54 -3.24 -4.13 -14.35
C ALA A 54 -4.09 -3.11 -13.57
N LEU A 55 -4.03 -3.14 -12.24
CA LEU A 55 -4.71 -2.17 -11.37
C LEU A 55 -4.31 -0.73 -11.69
N GLY A 56 -3.01 -0.47 -11.87
CA GLY A 56 -2.52 0.86 -12.25
C GLY A 56 -3.10 1.36 -13.57
N ARG A 57 -3.18 0.48 -14.59
CA ARG A 57 -3.81 0.81 -15.87
C ARG A 57 -5.30 1.09 -15.72
N ASP A 58 -6.00 0.32 -14.90
CA ASP A 58 -7.43 0.53 -14.63
C ASP A 58 -7.68 1.85 -13.90
N ILE A 59 -6.84 2.22 -12.93
CA ILE A 59 -6.93 3.53 -12.24
C ILE A 59 -6.77 4.66 -13.25
N VAL A 60 -5.73 4.62 -14.09
CA VAL A 60 -5.48 5.65 -15.11
C VAL A 60 -6.62 5.72 -16.12
N LYS A 61 -7.12 4.56 -16.58
CA LYS A 61 -8.26 4.48 -17.51
C LYS A 61 -9.51 5.16 -16.94
N ASN A 62 -9.75 5.04 -15.64
CA ASN A 62 -10.93 5.59 -14.97
C ASN A 62 -10.69 6.98 -14.35
N LEU A 63 -9.51 7.57 -14.51
CA LEU A 63 -9.15 8.83 -13.84
C LEU A 63 -10.10 9.99 -14.20
N HIS A 64 -10.68 9.98 -15.40
CA HIS A 64 -11.67 10.97 -15.84
C HIS A 64 -12.95 11.00 -14.97
N MET A 65 -13.16 10.01 -14.11
CA MET A 65 -14.28 9.95 -13.18
C MET A 65 -14.03 10.73 -11.89
N ALA A 66 -12.77 10.96 -11.51
CA ALA A 66 -12.37 11.45 -10.19
C ALA A 66 -12.77 12.91 -9.88
N GLY A 67 -13.26 13.65 -10.88
CA GLY A 67 -13.71 15.04 -10.74
C GLY A 67 -15.12 15.30 -11.29
N ARG A 68 -15.90 14.25 -11.58
CA ARG A 68 -17.30 14.45 -11.99
C ARG A 68 -18.15 14.61 -10.74
N ASP A 69 -18.75 15.78 -10.57
CA ASP A 69 -19.77 15.99 -9.55
C ASP A 69 -20.89 14.96 -9.74
N VAL A 70 -21.17 14.19 -8.69
CA VAL A 70 -22.26 13.20 -8.64
C VAL A 70 -23.60 13.92 -8.39
N SER A 71 -23.77 15.14 -8.93
CA SER A 71 -25.02 15.88 -8.93
C SER A 71 -25.62 15.84 -10.32
N THR A 72 -26.24 14.71 -10.67
CA THR A 72 -27.24 14.68 -11.75
C THR A 72 -28.33 13.70 -11.36
N ASN A 73 -29.49 14.31 -11.03
CA ASN A 73 -30.78 13.78 -10.56
C ASN A 73 -30.87 13.25 -9.12
#